data_AF-A0A3D5SUN1-F1
#
_entry.id   AF-A0A3D5SUN1-F1
#
_cell.length_a   1.000
_cell.length_b   1.000
_cell.length_c   1.000
_cell.angle_alpha   90.00
_cell.angle_beta   90.00
_cell.angle_gamma   90.00
#
_symmetry.space_group_name_H-M   'P 1'
#
loop_
_entity.id
_entity.type
_entity.pdbx_description
1 polymer ?
#
loop_
_entity_poly.entity_id
_entity_poly.type
_entity_poly.pdbx_seq_one_letter_code
_entity_poly.pdbx_strand_id
1 'polypeptide(L)'
;YNIGNHQPLELMSYIETLEKALGRRAELRLLPMQPGDVPATFADTAALREAVGFAPATPVAVGVERFVQWYRGYYGERAAAAG
;
A
#
# COMPACT_ATOMS: atom_id res chain seq x y z
N TYR A 1 -19.70 -4.52 -7.92
CA TYR A 1 -18.37 -4.89 -8.46
C TYR A 1 -17.32 -4.60 -7.40
N ASN A 2 -16.38 -5.51 -7.12
CA ASN A 2 -15.23 -5.17 -6.26
C ASN A 2 -14.17 -4.42 -7.08
N ILE A 3 -13.50 -3.47 -6.46
CA ILE A 3 -12.42 -2.68 -7.05
C ILE A 3 -11.19 -2.89 -6.18
N GLY A 4 -10.10 -3.39 -6.75
CA GLY A 4 -8.87 -3.66 -6.03
C GLY A 4 -7.84 -4.37 -6.89
N ASN A 5 -6.66 -4.62 -6.32
CA ASN A 5 -5.70 -5.51 -6.95
C ASN A 5 -6.08 -6.97 -6.65
N HIS A 6 -5.98 -7.84 -7.65
CA HIS A 6 -6.30 -9.27 -7.52
C HIS A 6 -5.10 -10.08 -7.01
N GLN A 7 -3.94 -9.45 -6.82
CA GLN A 7 -2.72 -10.09 -6.35
C GLN A 7 -2.53 -9.82 -4.86
N PRO A 8 -2.58 -10.85 -3.99
CA PRO A 8 -2.24 -10.71 -2.58
C PRO A 8 -0.76 -10.36 -2.43
N LEU A 9 -0.44 -9.51 -1.45
CA LEU A 9 0.92 -9.17 -1.07
C LEU A 9 1.10 -9.44 0.43
N GLU A 10 2.18 -10.13 0.77
CA GLU A 10 2.54 -10.39 2.16
C GLU A 10 2.81 -9.07 2.91
N LEU A 11 2.34 -9.00 4.17
CA LEU A 11 2.51 -7.80 5.01
C LEU A 11 3.99 -7.41 5.15
N MET A 12 4.87 -8.39 5.33
CA MET A 12 6.32 -8.14 5.43
C MET A 12 6.88 -7.53 4.15
N SER A 13 6.47 -8.01 2.97
CA SER A 13 6.87 -7.42 1.69
C SER A 13 6.35 -5.99 1.50
N TYR A 14 5.16 -5.68 2.02
CA TYR A 14 4.64 -4.32 2.04
C TYR A 14 5.49 -3.40 2.93
N ILE A 15 5.87 -3.87 4.13
CA ILE A 15 6.76 -3.14 5.05
C ILE A 15 8.12 -2.88 4.40
N GLU A 16 8.75 -3.90 3.81
CA GLU A 16 10.04 -3.74 3.12
C GLU A 16 9.97 -2.72 1.97
N THR A 17 8.84 -2.65 1.28
CA THR A 17 8.60 -1.68 0.23
C THR A 17 8.60 -0.25 0.79
N LEU A 18 7.95 -0.04 1.95
CA LEU A 18 7.98 1.24 2.66
C LEU A 18 9.38 1.59 3.13
N GLU A 19 10.12 0.64 3.71
CA GLU A 19 11.49 0.87 4.19
C GLU A 19 12.41 1.33 3.05
N LYS A 20 12.30 0.70 1.87
CA LYS A 20 13.03 1.09 0.66
C LYS A 20 12.67 2.51 0.22
N ALA A 21 11.37 2.82 0.13
CA ALA A 21 10.90 4.14 -0.27
C ALA A 21 11.29 5.26 0.73
N LEU A 22 11.37 4.93 2.02
CA LEU A 22 11.75 5.86 3.07
C LEU A 22 13.27 5.94 3.30
N GLY A 23 14.03 4.95 2.83
CA GLY A 23 15.47 4.82 3.06
C GLY A 23 15.83 4.49 4.51
N ARG A 24 14.91 3.89 5.28
CA ARG A 24 15.07 3.61 6.72
C ARG A 24 14.36 2.31 7.10
N ARG A 25 14.94 1.56 8.03
CA ARG A 25 14.29 0.36 8.59
C ARG A 25 13.27 0.73 9.65
N ALA A 26 12.15 0.01 9.66
CA ALA A 26 11.14 0.10 10.68
C ALA A 26 11.59 -0.65 11.94
N GLU A 27 11.25 -0.11 13.11
CA GLU A 27 11.34 -0.85 14.36
C GLU A 27 10.08 -1.70 14.51
N LEU A 28 10.21 -3.01 14.27
CA LEU A 28 9.07 -3.92 14.27
C LEU A 28 8.81 -4.48 15.67
N ARG A 29 7.59 -4.25 16.17
CA ARG A 29 7.05 -4.94 17.33
C ARG A 29 6.05 -6.00 16.87
N LEU A 30 6.52 -7.24 16.74
CA LEU A 30 5.68 -8.37 16.34
C LEU A 30 4.71 -8.74 17.46
N LEU A 31 3.42 -8.74 17.15
CA LEU A 31 2.34 -9.11 18.05
C LEU A 31 1.67 -10.41 17.55
N PRO A 32 0.97 -11.16 18.41
CA PRO A 32 0.08 -12.23 17.97
C PRO A 32 -1.02 -11.70 17.02
N MET A 33 -1.64 -12.60 16.26
CA MET A 33 -2.77 -12.26 15.40
C MET A 33 -3.88 -11.60 16.22
N GLN A 34 -4.36 -10.45 15.78
CA GLN A 34 -5.37 -9.68 16.49
C GLN A 34 -6.76 -10.24 16.23
N PRO A 35 -7.71 -10.11 17.17
CA PRO A 35 -9.11 -10.46 16.91
C PRO A 35 -9.65 -9.63 15.74
N GLY A 36 -9.99 -10.30 14.63
CA GLY A 36 -10.47 -9.66 13.40
C GLY A 36 -9.49 -9.71 12.23
N ASP A 37 -8.23 -10.08 12.47
CA ASP A 37 -7.30 -10.36 11.39
C ASP A 37 -7.74 -11.62 10.63
N VAL A 38 -7.54 -11.58 9.32
CA VAL A 38 -7.79 -12.68 8.39
C VAL A 38 -6.47 -13.02 7.69
N PRO A 39 -6.07 -14.31 7.60
CA PRO A 39 -4.75 -14.67 7.09
C PRO A 39 -4.47 -14.19 5.66
N ALA A 40 -5.51 -14.08 4.82
CA ALA A 40 -5.41 -13.52 3.49
C ALA A 40 -6.78 -12.99 3.04
N THR A 41 -6.78 -11.84 2.37
CA THR A 41 -7.95 -11.31 1.64
C THR A 41 -7.51 -10.68 0.33
N PHE A 42 -8.39 -10.75 -0.68
CA PHE A 42 -8.18 -10.10 -1.97
C PHE A 42 -9.54 -9.79 -2.60
N ALA A 43 -9.57 -8.80 -3.49
CA ALA A 43 -10.78 -8.44 -4.22
C ALA A 43 -10.94 -9.32 -5.46
N ASP A 44 -12.05 -10.05 -5.58
CA ASP A 44 -12.44 -10.66 -6.86
C ASP A 44 -12.97 -9.56 -7.81
N THR A 45 -12.21 -9.30 -8.86
CA THR A 45 -12.46 -8.23 -9.84
C THR A 45 -12.98 -8.74 -11.19
N ALA A 46 -13.27 -10.05 -11.32
CA ALA A 46 -13.68 -10.65 -12.60
C ALA A 46 -14.91 -9.96 -13.20
N ALA A 47 -15.95 -9.78 -12.40
CA ALA A 47 -17.20 -9.14 -12.84
C ALA A 47 -17.00 -7.68 -13.28
N LEU A 48 -16.09 -6.93 -12.62
CA LEU A 48 -15.80 -5.55 -13.02
C LEU A 48 -15.09 -5.54 -14.36
N ARG A 49 -14.06 -6.38 -14.49
CA ARG A 49 -13.26 -6.47 -15.70
C ARG A 49 -14.10 -6.83 -16.91
N GLU A 50 -15.04 -7.77 -16.77
CA GLU A 50 -15.97 -8.15 -17.83
C GLU A 50 -16.87 -6.97 -18.25
N ALA A 51 -17.40 -6.23 -17.27
CA ALA A 51 -18.33 -5.14 -17.52
C ALA A 51 -17.70 -3.89 -18.16
N VAL A 52 -16.46 -3.54 -17.78
CA VAL A 52 -15.84 -2.26 -18.18
C VAL A 52 -14.49 -2.38 -18.90
N GLY A 53 -13.93 -3.59 -19.02
CA GLY A 53 -12.63 -3.82 -19.68
C GLY A 53 -11.41 -3.29 -18.90
N PHE A 54 -11.62 -2.79 -17.67
CA PHE A 54 -10.58 -2.17 -16.85
C PHE A 54 -10.25 -3.01 -15.62
N ALA A 55 -8.97 -3.07 -15.27
CA ALA A 55 -8.47 -3.52 -13.98
C ALA A 55 -7.27 -2.65 -13.57
N PRO A 56 -7.16 -2.21 -12.30
CA PRO A 56 -6.00 -1.48 -11.84
C PRO A 56 -4.75 -2.38 -11.93
N ALA A 57 -3.67 -1.84 -12.50
CA ALA A 57 -2.43 -2.58 -12.76
C ALA A 57 -1.19 -1.93 -12.11
N THR A 58 -1.37 -0.89 -11.29
CA THR A 58 -0.25 -0.24 -10.59
C THR A 58 0.36 -1.22 -9.58
N PRO A 59 1.66 -1.58 -9.70
CA PRO A 59 2.32 -2.42 -8.71
C PRO A 59 2.38 -1.71 -7.35
N VAL A 60 2.27 -2.47 -6.27
CA VAL A 60 2.31 -1.91 -4.90
C VAL A 60 3.59 -1.10 -4.68
N ALA A 61 4.74 -1.58 -5.14
CA ALA A 61 6.00 -0.86 -5.04
C ALA A 61 5.94 0.56 -5.64
N VAL A 62 5.34 0.68 -6.83
CA VAL A 62 5.17 1.96 -7.52
C VAL A 62 4.17 2.85 -6.77
N GLY A 63 3.07 2.26 -6.27
CA GLY A 63 2.07 2.99 -5.49
C GLY A 63 2.63 3.55 -4.19
N VAL A 64 3.38 2.75 -3.44
CA VAL A 64 4.04 3.14 -2.19
C VAL A 64 5.07 4.23 -2.41
N GLU A 65 5.92 4.10 -3.44
CA GLU A 65 6.90 5.13 -3.76
C GLU A 65 6.24 6.49 -4.08
N ARG A 66 5.23 6.49 -4.95
CA ARG A 66 4.46 7.70 -5.29
C ARG A 66 3.79 8.31 -4.07
N PHE A 67 3.23 7.46 -3.20
CA PHE A 67 2.62 7.92 -1.96
C PHE A 67 3.63 8.59 -1.02
N VAL A 68 4.80 7.99 -0.82
CA VAL A 68 5.86 8.55 0.02
C VAL A 68 6.35 9.88 -0.54
N GLN A 69 6.54 9.98 -1.86
CA GLN A 69 6.92 11.24 -2.53
C GLN A 69 5.88 12.33 -2.29
N TRP A 70 4.60 12.03 -2.54
CA TRP A 70 3.50 12.97 -2.29
C TRP A 70 3.42 13.39 -0.82
N TYR A 71 3.50 12.44 0.12
CA TYR A 71 3.39 12.72 1.55
C TYR A 71 4.51 13.65 2.03
N ARG A 72 5.75 13.39 1.61
CA ARG A 72 6.90 14.22 1.96
C ARG A 72 6.83 15.61 1.33
N GLY A 73 6.35 15.73 0.09
CA GLY A 73 6.10 17.04 -0.53
C GLY A 73 5.05 17.81 0.26
N TYR A 74 3.87 17.22 0.44
CA TYR A 74 2.73 17.89 1.08
C TYR A 74 3.01 18.32 2.54
N TYR A 75 3.59 17.44 3.36
CA TYR A 75 3.86 17.75 4.77
C TYR A 75 5.24 18.38 5.01
N GLY A 76 6.23 18.09 4.17
CA GLY A 76 7.56 18.71 4.26
C GLY A 76 7.55 20.20 3.91
N GLU A 77 6.80 20.59 2.87
CA GLU A 77 6.60 22.01 2.52
C GLU A 77 5.83 22.76 3.61
N ARG A 78 4.81 22.13 4.23
CA ARG A 78 4.06 22.72 5.36
C ARG A 78 4.91 22.89 6.62
N ALA A 79 5.84 21.99 6.89
CA ALA A 79 6.77 22.13 8.00
C ALA A 79 7.79 23.25 7.77
N ALA A 80 8.28 23.41 6.54
CA ALA A 80 9.21 24.48 6.18
C ALA A 80 8.55 25.87 6.18
N ALA A 81 7.26 25.98 5.86
CA ALA A 81 6.52 27.25 5.87
C ALA A 81 6.09 27.72 7.28
N ALA A 82 6.25 26.87 8.30
CA ALA A 82 5.83 27.14 9.68
C ALA A 82 7.00 27.45 10.64
N GLY A 83 8.24 27.46 10.14
CA GLY A 83 9.45 27.83 10.89
C GLY A 83 10.07 29.11 10.34
#